data_AF-A0A9E4RHC1-F1
#
_entry.id   AF-A0A9E4RHC1-F1
#
_cell.length_a   1.000
_cell.length_b   1.000
_cell.length_c   1.000
_cell.angle_alpha   90.00
_cell.angle_beta   90.00
_cell.angle_gamma   90.00
#
_symmetry.space_group_name_H-M   'P 1'
#
loop_
_entity.id
_entity.type
_entity.pdbx_description
1 polymer ?
#
loop_
_entity_poly.entity_id
_entity_poly.type
_entity_poly.pdbx_seq_one_letter_code
_entity_poly.pdbx_strand_id
1 'polypeptide(L)'
;MSLSGGFKELRPAYGFDEVAIAPGSVTVNPELTDVHFSIGQFTFDFPVLAAALDASVNPLVAREMGKRGGLAVMNLEGLQCRHDDAEAAIQEVAAANQDESAAVIQQLTAPPVKEELIGRRVREIKEGGATCAVSCTPANTKKLAPIAVDAGCDIFVVQSTVTTARHFSRSERGLIFQELVANIQVPVVVGNTVGFDATRELIECGIAGVLVGVGPGAICTSREVLGIGVPQITATIECAAARDEYYRETGRYVPIITDGGMRNGGDVCKALVAGADAVMLGTAFARAEEA
;
A
#
# COMPACT_ATOMS: atom_id res chain seq x y z
N MET A 1 -25.77 43.34 -7.51
CA MET A 1 -24.84 42.60 -6.62
C MET A 1 -25.54 41.34 -6.17
N SER A 2 -25.25 40.20 -6.80
CA SER A 2 -25.83 38.90 -6.45
C SER A 2 -25.04 38.31 -5.28
N LEU A 3 -25.68 38.17 -4.12
CA LEU A 3 -25.20 37.42 -2.96
C LEU A 3 -25.31 35.91 -3.24
N SER A 4 -24.55 35.40 -4.21
CA SER A 4 -24.45 33.95 -4.49
C SER A 4 -23.16 33.34 -3.94
N GLY A 5 -22.69 33.82 -2.79
CA GLY A 5 -21.64 33.15 -2.03
C GLY A 5 -22.25 32.00 -1.24
N GLY A 6 -22.28 30.80 -1.83
CA GLY A 6 -22.74 29.59 -1.13
C GLY A 6 -21.94 29.38 0.17
N PHE A 7 -22.64 28.99 1.24
CA PHE A 7 -21.99 28.60 2.49
C PHE A 7 -21.07 27.40 2.24
N LYS A 8 -19.94 27.34 2.96
CA LYS A 8 -19.09 26.16 2.95
C LYS A 8 -19.78 25.04 3.72
N GLU A 9 -19.94 23.87 3.10
CA GLU A 9 -20.50 22.68 3.73
C GLU A 9 -19.40 21.64 3.96
N LEU A 10 -19.53 20.89 5.06
CA LEU A 10 -18.69 19.73 5.32
C LEU A 10 -19.45 18.47 4.94
N ARG A 11 -18.81 17.61 4.15
CA ARG A 11 -19.32 16.27 3.89
C ARG A 11 -19.02 15.37 5.09
N PRO A 12 -20.03 14.73 5.73
CA PRO A 12 -19.77 13.75 6.78
C PRO A 12 -18.95 12.58 6.26
N ALA A 13 -18.00 12.11 7.08
CA ALA A 13 -17.16 10.96 6.78
C ALA A 13 -16.90 10.16 8.07
N TYR A 14 -16.70 8.85 7.91
CA TYR A 14 -16.70 7.88 9.00
C TYR A 14 -15.46 6.97 8.93
N GLY A 15 -14.84 6.72 10.07
CA GLY A 15 -13.76 5.77 10.25
C GLY A 15 -14.26 4.47 10.86
N PHE A 16 -13.33 3.68 11.39
CA PHE A 16 -13.65 2.39 11.99
C PHE A 16 -14.44 2.51 13.30
N ASP A 17 -14.23 3.58 14.07
CA ASP A 17 -14.85 3.77 15.38
C ASP A 17 -16.32 4.19 15.28
N GLU A 18 -16.71 4.81 14.17
CA GLU A 18 -18.06 5.33 13.96
C GLU A 18 -19.05 4.29 13.41
N VAL A 19 -18.58 3.09 13.06
CA VAL A 19 -19.42 2.05 12.42
C VAL A 19 -19.26 0.67 13.05
N ALA A 20 -20.28 -0.16 12.89
CA ALA A 20 -20.29 -1.58 13.24
C ALA A 20 -20.98 -2.39 12.13
N ILE A 21 -20.57 -3.66 11.98
CA ILE A 21 -21.21 -4.59 11.03
C ILE A 21 -22.50 -5.11 11.66
N ALA A 22 -23.63 -4.94 10.98
CA ALA A 22 -24.90 -5.52 11.39
C ALA A 22 -24.89 -7.04 11.06
N PRO A 23 -25.29 -7.92 12.00
CA PRO A 23 -25.42 -9.34 11.71
C PRO A 23 -26.45 -9.61 10.60
N GLY A 24 -26.13 -10.55 9.71
CA GLY A 24 -27.04 -11.00 8.66
C GLY A 24 -28.13 -11.96 9.19
N SER A 25 -29.05 -12.35 8.30
CA SER A 25 -30.13 -13.31 8.60
C SER A 25 -29.68 -14.78 8.58
N VAL A 26 -28.49 -15.05 8.07
CA VAL A 26 -27.92 -16.39 7.90
C VAL A 26 -26.55 -16.43 8.57
N THR A 27 -26.27 -17.52 9.28
CA THR A 27 -24.94 -17.83 9.83
C THR A 27 -24.27 -18.87 8.96
N VAL A 28 -22.96 -18.76 8.82
CA VAL A 28 -22.10 -19.67 8.06
C VAL A 28 -20.94 -20.05 8.98
N ASN A 29 -20.54 -21.32 8.96
CA ASN A 29 -19.38 -21.73 9.72
C ASN A 29 -18.10 -21.15 9.07
N PRO A 30 -17.11 -20.69 9.86
CA PRO A 30 -15.89 -20.08 9.31
C PRO A 30 -15.17 -20.95 8.28
N GLU A 31 -15.13 -22.27 8.44
CA GLU A 31 -14.49 -23.20 7.49
C GLU A 31 -15.14 -23.27 6.11
N LEU A 32 -16.35 -22.71 5.95
CA LEU A 32 -17.06 -22.62 4.68
C LEU A 32 -16.82 -21.28 3.96
N THR A 33 -16.05 -20.38 4.56
CA THR A 33 -15.75 -19.07 3.96
C THR A 33 -14.56 -19.15 3.01
N ASP A 34 -14.64 -18.42 1.90
CA ASP A 34 -13.52 -18.22 0.99
C ASP A 34 -12.87 -16.87 1.30
N VAL A 35 -11.59 -16.90 1.63
CA VAL A 35 -10.79 -15.71 1.97
C VAL A 35 -9.65 -15.49 0.97
N HIS A 36 -9.62 -16.21 -0.14
CA HIS A 36 -8.60 -16.00 -1.16
C HIS A 36 -8.76 -14.63 -1.82
N PHE A 37 -7.63 -14.06 -2.23
CA PHE A 37 -7.56 -12.77 -2.88
C PHE A 37 -6.57 -12.80 -4.04
N SER A 38 -6.74 -11.97 -5.07
CA SER A 38 -5.85 -11.96 -6.24
C SER A 38 -5.44 -10.56 -6.71
N ILE A 39 -4.20 -10.45 -7.18
CA ILE A 39 -3.65 -9.28 -7.89
C ILE A 39 -3.08 -9.77 -9.21
N GLY A 40 -3.70 -9.36 -10.33
CA GLY A 40 -3.34 -9.90 -11.65
C GLY A 40 -3.47 -11.43 -11.65
N GLN A 41 -2.38 -12.12 -11.96
CA GLN A 41 -2.31 -13.58 -11.98
C GLN A 41 -1.96 -14.24 -10.63
N PHE A 42 -1.65 -13.46 -9.59
CA PHE A 42 -1.22 -13.99 -8.30
C PHE A 42 -2.42 -14.12 -7.36
N THR A 43 -2.63 -15.32 -6.83
CA THR A 43 -3.66 -15.62 -5.83
C THR A 43 -2.99 -15.91 -4.49
N PHE A 44 -3.59 -15.40 -3.42
CA PHE A 44 -3.14 -15.51 -2.03
C PHE A 44 -4.22 -16.19 -1.21
N ASP A 45 -3.81 -16.93 -0.18
CA ASP A 45 -4.69 -17.75 0.66
C ASP A 45 -5.56 -16.90 1.59
N PHE A 46 -5.14 -15.66 1.87
CA PHE A 46 -5.88 -14.71 2.69
C PHE A 46 -5.66 -13.26 2.25
N PRO A 47 -6.56 -12.32 2.59
CA PRO A 47 -6.60 -10.99 2.02
C PRO A 47 -5.81 -9.98 2.86
N VAL A 48 -4.57 -10.33 3.24
CA VAL A 48 -3.72 -9.51 4.12
C VAL A 48 -2.32 -9.34 3.53
N LEU A 49 -1.91 -8.08 3.41
CA LEU A 49 -0.59 -7.66 2.95
C LEU A 49 0.21 -7.07 4.13
N ALA A 50 1.50 -7.39 4.22
CA ALA A 50 2.42 -6.66 5.09
C ALA A 50 2.93 -5.38 4.40
N ALA A 51 2.87 -4.25 5.11
CA ALA A 51 3.14 -2.93 4.58
C ALA A 51 4.63 -2.71 4.27
N ALA A 52 4.90 -1.86 3.29
CA ALA A 52 6.25 -1.47 2.88
C ALA A 52 6.93 -0.49 3.86
N LEU A 53 7.20 -0.97 5.06
CA LEU A 53 7.99 -0.28 6.09
C LEU A 53 9.21 -1.14 6.43
N ASP A 54 10.37 -0.51 6.62
CA ASP A 54 11.60 -1.24 6.97
C ASP A 54 11.46 -1.99 8.30
N ALA A 55 10.65 -1.46 9.22
CA ALA A 55 10.35 -2.08 10.52
C ALA A 55 9.32 -3.22 10.43
N SER A 56 8.74 -3.50 9.26
CA SER A 56 7.76 -4.58 9.10
C SER A 56 8.12 -5.59 8.02
N VAL A 57 8.85 -5.21 6.98
CA VAL A 57 9.16 -6.10 5.87
C VAL A 57 10.63 -5.99 5.46
N ASN A 58 11.37 -7.05 5.78
CA ASN A 58 12.67 -7.40 5.22
C ASN A 58 12.52 -8.65 4.31
N PRO A 59 13.58 -9.11 3.61
CA PRO A 59 13.49 -10.32 2.80
C PRO A 59 13.07 -11.58 3.56
N LEU A 60 13.43 -11.72 4.85
CA LEU A 60 13.02 -12.85 5.68
C LEU A 60 11.50 -12.84 5.90
N VAL A 61 10.94 -11.72 6.35
CA VAL A 61 9.49 -11.56 6.53
C VAL A 61 8.74 -11.86 5.24
N ALA A 62 9.22 -11.36 4.10
CA ALA A 62 8.54 -11.61 2.82
C ALA A 62 8.49 -13.09 2.45
N ARG A 63 9.56 -13.84 2.72
CA ARG A 63 9.59 -15.30 2.52
C ARG A 63 8.65 -16.02 3.47
N GLU A 64 8.66 -15.64 4.74
CA GLU A 64 7.82 -16.26 5.78
C GLU A 64 6.33 -15.98 5.57
N MET A 65 6.00 -14.77 5.10
CA MET A 65 4.64 -14.41 4.68
C MET A 65 4.19 -15.24 3.48
N GLY A 66 5.07 -15.39 2.47
CA GLY A 66 4.78 -16.21 1.29
C GLY A 66 4.53 -17.68 1.62
N LYS A 67 5.30 -18.29 2.54
CA LYS A 67 5.07 -19.67 3.01
C LYS A 67 3.72 -19.88 3.68
N ARG A 68 3.14 -18.81 4.24
CA ARG A 68 1.83 -18.82 4.90
C ARG A 68 0.69 -18.52 3.92
N GLY A 69 0.99 -18.23 2.65
CA GLY A 69 0.00 -17.90 1.62
C GLY A 69 -0.33 -16.42 1.50
N GLY A 70 0.41 -15.54 2.21
CA GLY A 70 0.22 -14.10 2.18
C GLY A 70 1.19 -13.37 1.24
N LEU A 71 1.09 -12.04 1.22
CA LEU A 71 1.99 -11.15 0.49
C LEU A 71 2.63 -10.13 1.42
N ALA A 72 3.93 -9.87 1.24
CA ALA A 72 4.61 -8.75 1.89
C ALA A 72 5.21 -7.85 0.82
N VAL A 73 5.13 -6.53 1.03
CA VAL A 73 5.69 -5.55 0.11
C VAL A 73 6.94 -4.96 0.73
N MET A 74 8.10 -5.13 0.10
CA MET A 74 9.36 -4.57 0.60
C MET A 74 9.59 -3.15 0.06
N ASN A 75 10.02 -2.21 0.90
CA ASN A 75 10.35 -0.84 0.49
C ASN A 75 11.73 -0.77 -0.18
N LEU A 76 11.80 -0.40 -1.46
CA LEU A 76 13.07 -0.21 -2.18
C LEU A 76 13.82 1.05 -1.77
N GLU A 77 13.14 2.02 -1.18
CA GLU A 77 13.74 3.29 -0.78
C GLU A 77 14.09 3.34 0.70
N GLY A 78 13.91 2.22 1.39
CA GLY A 78 14.22 2.03 2.80
C GLY A 78 15.65 1.60 3.08
N LEU A 79 15.89 1.15 4.31
CA LEU A 79 17.19 0.68 4.80
C LEU A 79 17.67 -0.56 4.04
N GLN A 80 16.76 -1.44 3.62
CA GLN A 80 17.07 -2.70 2.92
C GLN A 80 17.91 -2.53 1.66
N CYS A 81 17.76 -1.40 0.97
CA CYS A 81 18.48 -1.08 -0.26
C CYS A 81 19.45 0.11 -0.11
N ARG A 82 19.72 0.58 1.11
CA ARG A 82 20.74 1.62 1.39
C ARG A 82 21.96 1.05 2.11
N HIS A 83 21.78 -0.04 2.86
CA HIS A 83 22.82 -0.65 3.68
C HIS A 83 23.07 -2.10 3.27
N ASP A 84 24.34 -2.47 3.17
CA ASP A 84 24.73 -3.87 2.93
C ASP A 84 24.26 -4.77 4.09
N ASP A 85 24.41 -4.25 5.31
CA ASP A 85 23.85 -4.79 6.55
C ASP A 85 22.69 -3.92 7.02
N ALA A 86 21.51 -4.16 6.44
CA ALA A 86 20.29 -3.44 6.81
C ALA A 86 19.81 -3.79 8.23
N GLU A 87 20.14 -4.99 8.73
CA GLU A 87 19.78 -5.43 10.07
C GLU A 87 20.50 -4.58 11.12
N ALA A 88 21.80 -4.37 10.97
CA ALA A 88 22.56 -3.49 11.85
C ALA A 88 21.97 -2.06 11.89
N ALA A 89 21.55 -1.52 10.74
CA ALA A 89 20.91 -0.20 10.66
C ALA A 89 19.54 -0.19 11.37
N ILE A 90 18.73 -1.23 11.24
CA ILE A 90 17.44 -1.35 11.94
C ILE A 90 17.65 -1.45 13.46
N GLN A 91 18.63 -2.24 13.90
CA GLN A 91 18.97 -2.36 15.34
C GLN A 91 19.47 -1.04 15.92
N GLU A 92 20.21 -0.24 15.14
CA GLU A 92 20.62 1.11 15.57
C GLU A 92 19.40 2.02 15.79
N VAL A 93 18.41 1.99 14.90
CA VAL A 93 17.14 2.71 15.09
C VAL A 93 16.40 2.20 16.33
N ALA A 94 16.32 0.88 16.51
CA ALA A 94 15.61 0.26 17.63
C ALA A 94 16.27 0.56 18.98
N ALA A 95 17.59 0.72 19.01
CA ALA A 95 18.35 1.08 20.21
C ALA A 95 18.31 2.58 20.54
N ALA A 96 17.96 3.43 19.57
CA ALA A 96 17.86 4.87 19.78
C ALA A 96 16.71 5.22 20.74
N ASN A 97 16.93 6.17 21.64
CA ASN A 97 15.86 6.69 22.48
C ASN A 97 14.90 7.58 21.66
N GLN A 98 13.75 7.91 22.26
CA GLN A 98 12.69 8.65 21.58
C GLN A 98 13.15 10.02 21.04
N ASP A 99 14.01 10.72 21.79
CA ASP A 99 14.49 12.07 21.45
C ASP A 99 15.52 12.05 20.28
N GLU A 100 16.27 10.96 20.14
CA GLU A 100 17.31 10.79 19.11
C GLU A 100 16.81 10.03 17.88
N SER A 101 15.71 9.25 18.02
CA SER A 101 15.19 8.36 16.97
C SER A 101 15.04 9.04 15.60
N ALA A 102 14.50 10.26 15.57
CA ALA A 102 14.30 11.01 14.34
C ALA A 102 15.63 11.37 13.64
N ALA A 103 16.67 11.74 14.40
CA ALA A 103 17.97 12.08 13.86
C ALA A 103 18.69 10.83 13.32
N VAL A 104 18.61 9.71 14.05
CA VAL A 104 19.18 8.41 13.63
C VAL A 104 18.53 7.93 12.34
N ILE A 105 17.19 7.96 12.25
CA ILE A 105 16.46 7.58 11.03
C ILE A 105 16.89 8.47 9.86
N GLN A 106 16.99 9.79 10.04
CA GLN A 106 17.44 10.70 8.99
C GLN A 106 18.87 10.40 8.53
N GLN A 107 19.78 10.13 9.46
CA GLN A 107 21.16 9.76 9.14
C GLN A 107 21.23 8.46 8.33
N LEU A 108 20.48 7.43 8.74
CA LEU A 108 20.50 6.13 8.08
C LEU A 108 19.75 6.12 6.74
N THR A 109 18.82 7.04 6.52
CA THR A 109 18.09 7.17 5.25
C THR A 109 18.73 8.15 4.26
N ALA A 110 19.72 8.95 4.69
CA ALA A 110 20.41 9.92 3.85
C ALA A 110 21.26 9.31 2.71
N PRO A 111 22.02 8.20 2.89
CA PRO A 111 22.76 7.58 1.81
C PRO A 111 21.83 7.17 0.67
N PRO A 112 22.22 7.30 -0.61
CA PRO A 112 21.36 6.96 -1.74
C PRO A 112 21.03 5.47 -1.78
N VAL A 113 19.91 5.13 -2.42
CA VAL A 113 19.56 3.74 -2.73
C VAL A 113 20.64 3.14 -3.65
N LYS A 114 21.12 1.96 -3.27
CA LYS A 114 22.10 1.15 -3.98
C LYS A 114 21.38 0.16 -4.91
N GLU A 115 21.56 0.33 -6.21
CA GLU A 115 20.84 -0.45 -7.24
C GLU A 115 21.17 -1.94 -7.19
N GLU A 116 22.41 -2.29 -6.85
CA GLU A 116 22.87 -3.65 -6.66
C GLU A 116 22.17 -4.36 -5.49
N LEU A 117 21.78 -3.61 -4.45
CA LEU A 117 21.06 -4.16 -3.32
C LEU A 117 19.62 -4.50 -3.70
N ILE A 118 18.96 -3.71 -4.55
CA ILE A 118 17.61 -4.04 -5.05
C ILE A 118 17.61 -5.43 -5.67
N GLY A 119 18.53 -5.67 -6.61
CA GLY A 119 18.63 -6.96 -7.28
C GLY A 119 19.00 -8.11 -6.34
N ARG A 120 19.78 -7.84 -5.29
CA ARG A 120 20.09 -8.81 -4.25
C ARG A 120 18.86 -9.16 -3.40
N ARG A 121 18.14 -8.17 -2.87
CA ARG A 121 16.98 -8.37 -2.00
C ARG A 121 15.82 -9.05 -2.72
N VAL A 122 15.56 -8.68 -3.98
CA VAL A 122 14.55 -9.37 -4.82
C VAL A 122 14.88 -10.86 -4.95
N ARG A 123 16.14 -11.20 -5.26
CA ARG A 123 16.57 -12.60 -5.36
C ARG A 123 16.45 -13.35 -4.03
N GLU A 124 16.84 -12.72 -2.92
CA GLU A 124 16.69 -13.30 -1.57
C GLU A 124 15.22 -13.68 -1.27
N ILE A 125 14.26 -12.83 -1.66
CA ILE A 125 12.81 -13.15 -1.51
C ILE A 125 12.42 -14.32 -2.42
N LYS A 126 12.80 -14.26 -3.70
CA LYS A 126 12.44 -15.28 -4.70
C LYS A 126 13.03 -16.66 -4.41
N GLU A 127 14.24 -16.74 -3.86
CA GLU A 127 14.87 -18.00 -3.43
C GLU A 127 14.04 -18.73 -2.35
N GLY A 128 13.19 -18.01 -1.61
CA GLY A 128 12.22 -18.60 -0.69
C GLY A 128 10.94 -19.17 -1.34
N GLY A 129 10.77 -18.99 -2.65
CA GLY A 129 9.56 -19.39 -3.38
C GLY A 129 8.36 -18.46 -3.19
N ALA A 130 8.53 -17.32 -2.51
CA ALA A 130 7.48 -16.35 -2.28
C ALA A 130 7.25 -15.45 -3.51
N THR A 131 6.01 -14.98 -3.67
CA THR A 131 5.70 -13.86 -4.58
C THR A 131 6.41 -12.61 -4.08
N CYS A 132 7.30 -12.05 -4.90
CA CYS A 132 8.08 -10.87 -4.55
C CYS A 132 7.33 -9.59 -4.94
N ALA A 133 6.83 -8.84 -3.95
CA ALA A 133 6.31 -7.50 -4.16
C ALA A 133 7.26 -6.44 -3.58
N VAL A 134 7.47 -5.36 -4.33
CA VAL A 134 8.32 -4.24 -3.90
C VAL A 134 7.66 -2.90 -4.14
N SER A 135 7.98 -1.91 -3.31
CA SER A 135 7.41 -0.57 -3.33
C SER A 135 8.45 0.50 -3.59
N CYS A 136 8.06 1.54 -4.33
CA CYS A 136 8.80 2.79 -4.40
C CYS A 136 7.84 3.98 -4.55
N THR A 137 8.37 5.17 -4.32
CA THR A 137 7.70 6.45 -4.53
C THR A 137 7.56 6.78 -6.01
N PRO A 138 6.54 7.58 -6.39
CA PRO A 138 6.36 8.05 -7.76
C PRO A 138 7.60 8.73 -8.36
N ALA A 139 8.38 9.44 -7.54
CA ALA A 139 9.56 10.17 -7.98
C ALA A 139 10.67 9.24 -8.51
N ASN A 140 10.83 8.07 -7.90
CA ASN A 140 11.89 7.12 -8.24
C ASN A 140 11.41 5.94 -9.10
N THR A 141 10.10 5.82 -9.34
CA THR A 141 9.50 4.71 -10.09
C THR A 141 10.15 4.45 -11.44
N LYS A 142 10.37 5.50 -12.25
CA LYS A 142 10.99 5.34 -13.58
C LYS A 142 12.39 4.73 -13.53
N LYS A 143 13.12 5.00 -12.45
CA LYS A 143 14.48 4.52 -12.25
C LYS A 143 14.48 3.10 -11.68
N LEU A 144 13.68 2.85 -10.64
CA LEU A 144 13.78 1.63 -9.83
C LEU A 144 12.92 0.49 -10.36
N ALA A 145 11.83 0.77 -11.06
CA ALA A 145 10.93 -0.28 -11.55
C ALA A 145 11.62 -1.26 -12.53
N PRO A 146 12.37 -0.80 -13.55
CA PRO A 146 13.07 -1.71 -14.45
C PRO A 146 14.07 -2.61 -13.71
N ILE A 147 14.82 -2.05 -12.76
CA ILE A 147 15.84 -2.78 -11.98
C ILE A 147 15.19 -3.90 -11.16
N ALA A 148 14.08 -3.61 -10.49
CA ALA A 148 13.36 -4.61 -9.70
C ALA A 148 12.74 -5.71 -10.57
N VAL A 149 12.17 -5.35 -11.71
CA VAL A 149 11.56 -6.28 -12.66
C VAL A 149 12.61 -7.19 -13.29
N ASP A 150 13.74 -6.62 -13.75
CA ASP A 150 14.87 -7.39 -14.30
C ASP A 150 15.47 -8.36 -13.27
N ALA A 151 15.41 -8.01 -11.98
CA ALA A 151 15.81 -8.89 -10.89
C ALA A 151 14.80 -10.01 -10.57
N GLY A 152 13.59 -9.97 -11.14
CA GLY A 152 12.56 -11.00 -10.98
C GLY A 152 11.46 -10.67 -9.97
N CYS A 153 11.21 -9.38 -9.68
CA CYS A 153 10.04 -8.95 -8.92
C CYS A 153 8.74 -9.38 -9.61
N ASP A 154 7.73 -9.78 -8.84
CA ASP A 154 6.46 -10.31 -9.34
C ASP A 154 5.35 -9.25 -9.38
N ILE A 155 5.33 -8.32 -8.40
CA ILE A 155 4.33 -7.23 -8.29
C ILE A 155 5.07 -5.94 -7.94
N PHE A 156 4.81 -4.88 -8.71
CA PHE A 156 5.41 -3.57 -8.45
C PHE A 156 4.41 -2.61 -7.82
N VAL A 157 4.76 -1.98 -6.71
CA VAL A 157 3.90 -1.04 -5.99
C VAL A 157 4.46 0.38 -6.14
N VAL A 158 3.65 1.30 -6.65
CA VAL A 158 3.94 2.74 -6.62
C VAL A 158 3.19 3.33 -5.44
N GLN A 159 3.91 3.67 -4.37
CA GLN A 159 3.32 4.09 -3.11
C GLN A 159 3.80 5.48 -2.68
N SER A 160 2.88 6.35 -2.29
CA SER A 160 3.15 7.62 -1.60
C SER A 160 2.00 7.96 -0.66
N THR A 161 2.14 9.04 0.13
CA THR A 161 1.05 9.50 1.00
C THR A 161 -0.23 9.80 0.22
N VAL A 162 -0.13 10.44 -0.95
CA VAL A 162 -1.26 10.77 -1.84
C VAL A 162 -0.80 10.67 -3.28
N THR A 163 -1.43 9.77 -4.04
CA THR A 163 -1.13 9.53 -5.45
C THR A 163 -2.38 9.77 -6.29
N THR A 164 -2.21 10.54 -7.37
CA THR A 164 -3.23 10.78 -8.40
C THR A 164 -2.69 10.34 -9.75
N ALA A 165 -3.57 9.97 -10.68
CA ALA A 165 -3.17 9.60 -12.04
C ALA A 165 -2.46 10.76 -12.77
N ARG A 166 -2.91 11.99 -12.52
CA ARG A 166 -2.35 13.22 -13.08
C ARG A 166 -1.38 13.84 -12.08
N HIS A 167 -0.12 13.98 -12.47
CA HIS A 167 0.91 14.65 -11.69
C HIS A 167 1.56 15.78 -12.50
N PHE A 168 1.56 16.98 -11.93
CA PHE A 168 2.20 18.15 -12.52
C PHE A 168 3.55 18.38 -11.86
N SER A 169 4.62 18.36 -12.66
CA SER A 169 5.97 18.63 -12.19
C SER A 169 6.72 19.49 -13.19
N ARG A 170 7.88 20.03 -12.79
CA ARG A 170 8.81 20.72 -13.70
C ARG A 170 9.69 19.75 -14.50
N SER A 171 9.57 18.44 -14.27
CA SER A 171 10.29 17.45 -15.08
C SER A 171 9.71 17.42 -16.48
N GLU A 172 10.56 17.20 -17.48
CA GLU A 172 10.16 17.19 -18.89
C GLU A 172 9.07 16.15 -19.18
N ARG A 173 9.16 14.98 -18.52
CA ARG A 173 8.18 13.92 -18.59
C ARG A 173 8.03 13.32 -17.18
N GLY A 174 7.01 13.74 -16.44
CA GLY A 174 6.66 13.17 -15.12
C GLY A 174 6.25 11.69 -15.21
N LEU A 175 5.96 11.04 -14.08
CA LEU A 175 5.45 9.66 -14.09
C LEU A 175 4.07 9.60 -14.78
N ILE A 176 3.94 8.71 -15.76
CA ILE A 176 2.70 8.44 -16.50
C ILE A 176 2.40 6.96 -16.34
N PHE A 177 1.31 6.63 -15.65
CA PHE A 177 1.01 5.24 -15.27
C PHE A 177 0.72 4.34 -16.48
N GLN A 178 0.06 4.86 -17.52
CA GLN A 178 -0.16 4.11 -18.76
C GLN A 178 1.15 3.66 -19.41
N GLU A 179 2.15 4.55 -19.41
CA GLU A 179 3.49 4.21 -19.93
C GLU A 179 4.19 3.22 -19.03
N LEU A 180 4.09 3.37 -17.71
CA LEU A 180 4.67 2.42 -16.77
C LEU A 180 4.11 1.02 -16.99
N VAL A 181 2.78 0.88 -16.94
CA VAL A 181 2.06 -0.40 -17.12
C VAL A 181 2.37 -1.02 -18.49
N ALA A 182 2.53 -0.22 -19.55
CA ALA A 182 2.90 -0.74 -20.86
C ALA A 182 4.38 -1.21 -20.93
N ASN A 183 5.27 -0.63 -20.12
CA ASN A 183 6.70 -0.90 -20.18
C ASN A 183 7.17 -1.98 -19.20
N ILE A 184 6.46 -2.21 -18.09
CA ILE A 184 6.81 -3.27 -17.13
C ILE A 184 5.80 -4.42 -17.19
N GLN A 185 6.31 -5.65 -17.33
CA GLN A 185 5.48 -6.85 -17.56
C GLN A 185 4.93 -7.49 -16.26
N VAL A 186 4.83 -6.70 -15.20
CA VAL A 186 4.36 -7.14 -13.88
C VAL A 186 3.14 -6.32 -13.46
N PRO A 187 2.18 -6.91 -12.72
CA PRO A 187 1.08 -6.15 -12.12
C PRO A 187 1.57 -4.93 -11.34
N VAL A 188 1.00 -3.77 -11.64
CA VAL A 188 1.30 -2.50 -10.96
C VAL A 188 0.19 -2.16 -9.99
N VAL A 189 0.50 -2.10 -8.70
CA VAL A 189 -0.40 -1.60 -7.66
C VAL A 189 -0.05 -0.16 -7.37
N VAL A 190 -1.05 0.72 -7.23
CA VAL A 190 -0.80 2.15 -7.01
C VAL A 190 -1.54 2.67 -5.80
N GLY A 191 -0.87 3.48 -5.01
CA GLY A 191 -1.50 4.22 -3.94
C GLY A 191 -0.55 5.19 -3.22
N ASN A 192 -0.95 5.75 -2.10
CA ASN A 192 -2.31 5.67 -1.61
C ASN A 192 -3.19 6.72 -2.30
N THR A 193 -4.46 6.40 -2.53
CA THR A 193 -5.45 7.34 -3.03
C THR A 193 -6.69 7.32 -2.14
N VAL A 194 -7.52 8.35 -2.26
CA VAL A 194 -8.84 8.45 -1.62
C VAL A 194 -9.80 9.15 -2.57
N GLY A 195 -11.07 8.78 -2.48
CA GLY A 195 -12.13 9.40 -3.28
C GLY A 195 -12.35 8.73 -4.63
N PHE A 196 -13.58 8.89 -5.11
CA PHE A 196 -14.07 8.24 -6.32
C PHE A 196 -13.27 8.64 -7.57
N ASP A 197 -13.19 9.93 -7.89
CA ASP A 197 -12.62 10.42 -9.15
C ASP A 197 -11.13 10.06 -9.30
N ALA A 198 -10.34 10.28 -8.24
CA ALA A 198 -8.91 9.97 -8.25
C ALA A 198 -8.65 8.47 -8.42
N THR A 199 -9.48 7.63 -7.79
CA THR A 199 -9.41 6.17 -7.93
C THR A 199 -9.79 5.74 -9.34
N ARG A 200 -10.86 6.32 -9.88
CA ARG A 200 -11.35 6.03 -11.21
C ARG A 200 -10.28 6.31 -12.28
N GLU A 201 -9.66 7.48 -12.24
CA GLU A 201 -8.59 7.84 -13.18
C GLU A 201 -7.38 6.91 -13.08
N LEU A 202 -7.00 6.50 -11.87
CA LEU A 202 -5.91 5.55 -11.64
C LEU A 202 -6.21 4.17 -12.23
N ILE A 203 -7.42 3.66 -12.01
CA ILE A 203 -7.87 2.37 -12.57
C ILE A 203 -7.85 2.44 -14.11
N GLU A 204 -8.30 3.54 -14.71
CA GLU A 204 -8.27 3.74 -16.17
C GLU A 204 -6.85 3.72 -16.76
N CYS A 205 -5.82 3.98 -15.95
CA CYS A 205 -4.42 3.88 -16.39
C CYS A 205 -3.93 2.45 -16.63
N GLY A 206 -4.72 1.42 -16.26
CA GLY A 206 -4.35 0.02 -16.47
C GLY A 206 -3.70 -0.68 -15.28
N ILE A 207 -3.71 -0.04 -14.10
CA ILE A 207 -3.14 -0.61 -12.87
C ILE A 207 -3.90 -1.87 -12.44
N ALA A 208 -3.21 -2.75 -11.72
CA ALA A 208 -3.68 -4.05 -11.28
C ALA A 208 -4.19 -4.07 -9.82
N GLY A 209 -4.12 -2.95 -9.11
CA GLY A 209 -4.68 -2.80 -7.76
C GLY A 209 -4.51 -1.38 -7.23
N VAL A 210 -5.32 -1.02 -6.23
CA VAL A 210 -5.31 0.31 -5.61
C VAL A 210 -5.09 0.19 -4.11
N LEU A 211 -4.12 0.92 -3.55
CA LEU A 211 -4.03 1.11 -2.10
C LEU A 211 -4.83 2.34 -1.68
N VAL A 212 -5.68 2.19 -0.67
CA VAL A 212 -6.60 3.23 -0.18
C VAL A 212 -6.28 3.62 1.24
N GLY A 213 -5.95 4.89 1.46
CA GLY A 213 -5.77 5.43 2.81
C GLY A 213 -4.86 6.66 2.85
N VAL A 214 -5.40 7.79 3.32
CA VAL A 214 -4.63 9.04 3.52
C VAL A 214 -4.87 9.56 4.93
N GLY A 215 -3.85 9.45 5.78
CA GLY A 215 -3.91 9.90 7.17
C GLY A 215 -4.39 8.93 8.27
N PRO A 216 -4.90 7.70 8.03
CA PRO A 216 -5.39 6.85 9.13
C PRO A 216 -4.33 5.91 9.71
N GLY A 217 -3.16 5.77 9.07
CA GLY A 217 -2.08 4.93 9.58
C GLY A 217 -1.66 5.34 10.99
N ALA A 218 -1.36 4.37 11.85
CA ALA A 218 -1.04 4.62 13.27
C ALA A 218 0.19 5.51 13.48
N ILE A 219 1.11 5.53 12.51
CA ILE A 219 2.32 6.38 12.50
C ILE A 219 2.20 7.56 11.53
N CYS A 220 1.04 7.74 10.89
CA CYS A 220 0.84 8.78 9.89
C CYS A 220 0.50 10.10 10.56
N THR A 221 1.31 11.13 10.31
CA THR A 221 1.12 12.47 10.87
C THR A 221 0.41 13.42 9.91
N SER A 222 -0.03 12.97 8.73
CA SER A 222 -0.59 13.85 7.68
C SER A 222 -1.80 14.66 8.12
N ARG A 223 -2.68 14.09 8.96
CA ARG A 223 -3.84 14.82 9.49
C ARG A 223 -3.42 15.93 10.45
N GLU A 224 -2.46 15.64 11.32
CA GLU A 224 -1.97 16.57 12.33
C GLU A 224 -1.11 17.69 11.71
N VAL A 225 -0.20 17.31 10.81
CA VAL A 225 0.81 18.23 10.24
C VAL A 225 0.30 18.96 9.00
N LEU A 226 -0.40 18.26 8.10
CA LEU A 226 -0.85 18.83 6.82
C LEU A 226 -2.33 19.20 6.81
N GLY A 227 -3.13 18.71 7.78
CA GLY A 227 -4.58 18.87 7.77
C GLY A 227 -5.29 18.07 6.67
N ILE A 228 -4.61 17.08 6.08
CA ILE A 228 -5.13 16.28 4.95
C ILE A 228 -5.42 14.86 5.42
N GLY A 229 -6.63 14.40 5.15
CA GLY A 229 -7.00 12.99 5.32
C GLY A 229 -8.49 12.75 5.13
N VAL A 230 -8.84 11.48 4.93
CA VAL A 230 -10.23 11.01 4.83
C VAL A 230 -10.41 9.85 5.81
N PRO A 231 -11.49 9.80 6.60
CA PRO A 231 -11.85 8.64 7.41
C PRO A 231 -11.93 7.33 6.59
N GLN A 232 -11.30 6.27 7.09
CA GLN A 232 -10.93 5.10 6.27
C GLN A 232 -12.14 4.33 5.70
N ILE A 233 -13.25 4.26 6.42
CA ILE A 233 -14.45 3.57 5.92
C ILE A 233 -15.05 4.34 4.74
N THR A 234 -15.21 5.65 4.87
CA THR A 234 -15.65 6.51 3.76
C THR A 234 -14.70 6.43 2.57
N ALA A 235 -13.39 6.51 2.79
CA ALA A 235 -12.40 6.39 1.73
C ALA A 235 -12.52 5.05 0.97
N THR A 236 -12.62 3.95 1.71
CA THR A 236 -12.71 2.60 1.12
C THR A 236 -14.00 2.46 0.30
N ILE A 237 -15.15 2.91 0.82
CA ILE A 237 -16.43 2.86 0.10
C ILE A 237 -16.37 3.65 -1.21
N GLU A 238 -15.80 4.84 -1.20
CA GLU A 238 -15.71 5.68 -2.40
C GLU A 238 -14.81 5.08 -3.48
N CYS A 239 -13.66 4.53 -3.07
CA CYS A 239 -12.75 3.84 -3.97
C CYS A 239 -13.35 2.54 -4.52
N ALA A 240 -14.06 1.77 -3.69
CA ALA A 240 -14.80 0.58 -4.11
C ALA A 240 -15.93 0.91 -5.10
N ALA A 241 -16.65 2.02 -4.89
CA ALA A 241 -17.66 2.47 -5.84
C ALA A 241 -17.05 2.80 -7.22
N ALA A 242 -15.88 3.44 -7.26
CA ALA A 242 -15.16 3.71 -8.52
C ALA A 242 -14.76 2.41 -9.23
N ARG A 243 -14.28 1.41 -8.47
CA ARG A 243 -13.97 0.07 -8.97
C ARG A 243 -15.21 -0.62 -9.54
N ASP A 244 -16.32 -0.62 -8.80
CA ASP A 244 -17.56 -1.31 -9.19
C ASP A 244 -18.14 -0.72 -10.48
N GLU A 245 -18.09 0.61 -10.62
CA GLU A 245 -18.50 1.29 -11.86
C GLU A 245 -17.59 0.91 -13.03
N TYR A 246 -16.27 0.92 -12.83
CA TYR A 246 -15.32 0.48 -13.84
C TYR A 246 -15.52 -0.98 -14.26
N TYR A 247 -15.78 -1.87 -13.30
CA TYR A 247 -16.08 -3.27 -13.58
C TYR A 247 -17.37 -3.43 -14.38
N ARG A 248 -18.43 -2.68 -14.03
CA ARG A 248 -19.70 -2.72 -14.76
C ARG A 248 -19.57 -2.28 -16.22
N GLU A 249 -18.72 -1.29 -16.48
CA GLU A 249 -18.50 -0.74 -17.83
C GLU A 249 -17.57 -1.59 -18.69
N THR A 250 -16.54 -2.18 -18.09
CA THR A 250 -15.41 -2.78 -18.84
C THR A 250 -15.28 -4.29 -18.65
N GLY A 251 -15.90 -4.86 -17.62
CA GLY A 251 -15.69 -6.25 -17.19
C GLY A 251 -14.34 -6.51 -16.52
N ARG A 252 -13.46 -5.49 -16.37
CA ARG A 252 -12.15 -5.65 -15.74
C ARG A 252 -12.23 -5.27 -14.26
N TYR A 253 -11.96 -6.24 -13.40
CA TYR A 253 -11.95 -6.06 -11.95
C TYR A 253 -10.56 -5.61 -11.49
N VAL A 254 -10.49 -4.53 -10.70
CA VAL A 254 -9.24 -4.04 -10.11
C VAL A 254 -9.39 -4.01 -8.59
N PRO A 255 -8.63 -4.79 -7.83
CA PRO A 255 -8.81 -4.90 -6.39
C PRO A 255 -8.52 -3.60 -5.63
N ILE A 256 -9.30 -3.37 -4.59
CA ILE A 256 -9.13 -2.31 -3.60
C ILE A 256 -8.48 -2.89 -2.35
N ILE A 257 -7.38 -2.29 -1.92
CA ILE A 257 -6.62 -2.71 -0.74
C ILE A 257 -6.65 -1.55 0.26
N THR A 258 -7.32 -1.74 1.40
CA THR A 258 -7.36 -0.75 2.46
C THR A 258 -6.04 -0.73 3.23
N ASP A 259 -5.33 0.40 3.18
CA ASP A 259 -4.01 0.57 3.80
C ASP A 259 -4.06 1.55 4.98
N GLY A 260 -3.92 1.00 6.19
CA GLY A 260 -3.81 1.76 7.43
C GLY A 260 -5.10 1.89 8.26
N GLY A 261 -4.92 2.28 9.52
CA GLY A 261 -6.00 2.57 10.48
C GLY A 261 -6.60 1.38 11.23
N MET A 262 -6.30 0.14 10.82
CA MET A 262 -6.81 -1.06 11.49
C MET A 262 -5.97 -1.40 12.73
N ARG A 263 -6.63 -1.68 13.85
CA ARG A 263 -5.97 -2.04 15.13
C ARG A 263 -6.23 -3.49 15.53
N ASN A 264 -7.32 -4.08 15.07
CA ASN A 264 -7.77 -5.42 15.44
C ASN A 264 -8.55 -6.08 14.28
N GLY A 265 -8.90 -7.36 14.44
CA GLY A 265 -9.64 -8.12 13.43
C GLY A 265 -11.02 -7.55 13.10
N GLY A 266 -11.68 -6.86 14.04
CA GLY A 266 -12.94 -6.16 13.78
C GLY A 266 -12.79 -5.00 12.79
N ASP A 267 -11.70 -4.24 12.89
CA ASP A 267 -11.39 -3.17 11.92
C ASP A 267 -11.11 -3.77 10.52
N VAL A 268 -10.41 -4.91 10.46
CA VAL A 268 -10.20 -5.66 9.20
C VAL A 268 -11.53 -6.09 8.59
N CYS A 269 -12.43 -6.69 9.37
CA CYS A 269 -13.76 -7.07 8.88
C CYS A 269 -14.54 -5.85 8.37
N LYS A 270 -14.47 -4.71 9.06
CA LYS A 270 -15.14 -3.48 8.63
C LYS A 270 -14.57 -2.95 7.30
N ALA A 271 -13.26 -3.06 7.07
CA ALA A 271 -12.64 -2.68 5.81
C ALA A 271 -13.12 -3.56 4.64
N LEU A 272 -13.16 -4.87 4.84
CA LEU A 272 -13.67 -5.82 3.83
C LEU A 272 -15.14 -5.54 3.50
N VAL A 273 -15.99 -5.34 4.52
CA VAL A 273 -17.42 -4.97 4.32
C VAL A 273 -17.58 -3.60 3.65
N ALA A 274 -16.64 -2.68 3.86
CA ALA A 274 -16.62 -1.38 3.19
C ALA A 274 -16.24 -1.46 1.69
N GLY A 275 -15.88 -2.64 1.18
CA GLY A 275 -15.60 -2.88 -0.24
C GLY A 275 -14.14 -3.18 -0.56
N ALA A 276 -13.28 -3.33 0.44
CA ALA A 276 -11.92 -3.80 0.24
C ALA A 276 -11.88 -5.29 -0.11
N ASP A 277 -10.99 -5.65 -1.03
CA ASP A 277 -10.67 -7.05 -1.37
C ASP A 277 -9.54 -7.59 -0.50
N ALA A 278 -8.67 -6.69 -0.02
CA ALA A 278 -7.62 -6.99 0.93
C ALA A 278 -7.27 -5.80 1.82
N VAL A 279 -6.46 -6.05 2.85
CA VAL A 279 -5.97 -5.04 3.76
C VAL A 279 -4.45 -5.04 3.82
N MET A 280 -3.84 -3.87 3.97
CA MET A 280 -2.42 -3.72 4.23
C MET A 280 -2.20 -3.30 5.69
N LEU A 281 -1.38 -4.08 6.41
CA LEU A 281 -1.08 -3.89 7.83
C LEU A 281 0.42 -3.61 8.01
N GLY A 282 0.75 -2.59 8.79
CA GLY A 282 2.13 -2.26 9.16
C GLY A 282 2.47 -2.65 10.59
N THR A 283 1.93 -1.91 11.56
CA THR A 283 2.25 -2.06 12.98
C THR A 283 1.96 -3.44 13.58
N ALA A 284 1.02 -4.20 12.99
CA ALA A 284 0.76 -5.57 13.39
C ALA A 284 1.93 -6.51 13.04
N PHE A 285 2.55 -6.32 11.86
CA PHE A 285 3.69 -7.13 11.41
C PHE A 285 5.00 -6.69 12.03
N ALA A 286 5.16 -5.41 12.38
CA ALA A 286 6.34 -4.91 13.10
C ALA A 286 6.52 -5.50 14.52
N ARG A 287 5.61 -6.37 14.96
CA ARG A 287 5.68 -7.10 16.25
C ARG A 287 5.93 -8.59 16.08
N ALA A 288 6.06 -9.07 14.83
CA ALA A 288 6.37 -10.45 14.53
C ALA A 288 7.82 -10.77 14.91
N GLU A 289 8.12 -12.03 15.23
CA GLU A 289 9.48 -12.45 15.56
C GLU A 289 10.41 -12.36 14.34
N GLU A 290 9.84 -12.48 13.14
CA GLU A 290 10.56 -12.41 11.87
C GLU A 290 10.93 -10.97 11.43
N ALA A 291 10.32 -9.95 12.05
CA ALA A 291 10.40 -8.54 11.65
C ALA A 291 11.57 -7.79 12.30
#